data_AF-A0A958BBY9-F1
#
_entry.id   AF-A0A958BBY9-F1
#
_cell.length_a   1.000
_cell.length_b   1.000
_cell.length_c   1.000
_cell.angle_alpha   90.00
_cell.angle_beta   90.00
_cell.angle_gamma   90.00
#
_symmetry.space_group_name_H-M   'P 1'
#
loop_
_entity.id
_entity.type
_entity.pdbx_description
1 polymer ?
#
loop_
_entity_poly.entity_id
_entity_poly.type
_entity_poly.pdbx_seq_one_letter_code
_entity_poly.pdbx_strand_id
1 'polypeptide(L)'
;MNEWSTQHATRKEKIVMASDETIVGLVAEFVDEKMLLAATQRAYGAGYRAMDAFTPYPAEEIADALRFRRTHVPLVVLTGGLLGGLGGFAMQ
;
A
#
# COMPACT_ATOMS: atom_id res chain seq x y z
N MET A 1 37.88 30.75 27.66
CA MET A 1 37.41 29.36 27.86
C MET A 1 35.89 29.43 27.86
N ASN A 2 35.25 28.80 26.88
CA ASN A 2 34.14 29.33 26.10
C ASN A 2 32.74 28.84 26.52
N GLU A 3 31.76 29.73 26.32
CA GLU A 3 30.31 29.55 26.48
C GLU A 3 29.69 28.58 25.44
N TRP A 4 30.50 27.69 24.85
CA TRP A 4 30.12 26.76 23.78
C TRP A 4 29.74 25.36 24.28
N SER A 5 29.86 25.08 25.59
CA SER A 5 29.67 23.73 26.15
C SER A 5 28.25 23.46 26.69
N THR A 6 27.47 24.50 27.04
CA THR A 6 26.19 24.31 27.74
C THR A 6 24.96 24.14 26.83
N GLN A 7 25.09 24.36 25.52
CA GLN A 7 23.96 24.25 24.57
C GLN A 7 23.79 22.85 23.94
N HIS A 8 24.76 21.96 24.09
CA HIS A 8 24.69 20.62 23.46
C HIS A 8 23.84 19.60 24.24
N ALA A 9 23.44 19.90 25.48
CA ALA A 9 22.68 18.97 26.31
C ALA A 9 21.15 19.04 26.08
N THR A 10 20.61 20.21 25.73
CA THR A 10 19.14 20.43 25.67
C THR A 10 18.50 20.11 24.31
N ARG A 11 19.28 19.87 23.25
CA ARG A 11 18.71 19.50 21.93
C ARG A 11 18.26 18.04 21.86
N LYS A 12 18.83 17.15 22.67
CA LYS A 12 18.52 15.72 22.60
C LYS A 12 17.16 15.38 23.22
N GLU A 13 16.75 16.06 24.29
CA GLU A 13 15.48 15.77 24.97
C GLU A 13 14.26 16.25 24.18
N LYS A 14 14.36 17.38 23.45
CA LYS A 14 13.22 17.94 22.70
C LYS A 14 12.83 17.14 21.45
N ILE A 15 13.70 16.27 20.94
CA ILE A 15 13.42 15.46 19.75
C ILE A 15 12.66 14.17 20.12
N VAL A 16 12.77 13.71 21.37
CA VAL A 16 12.18 12.43 21.80
C VAL A 16 10.71 12.57 22.23
N MET A 17 10.22 13.78 22.52
CA MET A 17 8.90 13.99 23.15
C MET A 17 7.75 14.35 22.18
N ALA A 18 7.99 14.32 20.86
CA ALA A 18 7.01 14.70 19.83
C ALA A 18 6.75 13.61 18.77
N SER A 19 6.86 12.35 19.14
CA SER A 19 6.29 11.27 18.34
C SER A 19 4.97 10.85 18.98
N ASP A 20 3.88 11.42 18.47
CA ASP A 20 2.60 10.70 18.47
C ASP A 20 2.87 9.41 17.68
N GLU A 21 3.25 8.35 18.40
CA GLU A 21 3.76 7.10 17.84
C GLU A 21 2.58 6.32 17.24
N THR A 22 2.02 6.88 16.18
CA THR A 22 0.94 6.27 15.40
C THR A 22 1.55 5.10 14.65
N ILE A 23 1.21 3.88 15.07
CA ILE A 23 1.60 2.66 14.37
C ILE A 23 0.94 2.68 12.99
N VAL A 24 1.74 2.86 11.94
CA VAL A 24 1.27 2.96 10.54
C VAL A 24 0.98 1.59 9.93
N GLY A 25 1.57 0.51 10.45
CA GLY A 25 1.31 -0.85 9.98
C GLY A 25 2.34 -1.88 10.46
N LEU A 26 2.10 -3.14 10.12
CA LEU A 26 3.00 -4.27 10.35
C LEU A 26 3.39 -4.88 9.01
N VAL A 27 4.65 -5.26 8.85
CA VAL A 27 5.17 -5.96 7.67
C VAL A 27 5.80 -7.28 8.11
N ALA A 28 5.57 -8.33 7.33
CA ALA A 28 6.18 -9.64 7.55
C ALA A 28 6.86 -10.11 6.25
N GLU A 29 8.11 -10.56 6.38
CA GLU A 29 8.88 -11.11 5.26
C GLU A 29 8.76 -12.63 5.24
N PHE A 30 8.58 -13.19 4.04
CA PHE A 30 8.46 -14.62 3.82
C PHE A 30 9.40 -15.03 2.69
N VAL A 31 10.13 -16.13 2.89
CA VAL A 31 11.09 -16.66 1.92
C VAL A 31 10.41 -17.50 0.84
N ASP A 32 9.29 -18.14 1.19
CA ASP A 32 8.56 -19.07 0.32
C ASP A 32 7.16 -18.53 -0.03
N GLU A 33 6.79 -18.70 -1.29
CA GLU A 33 5.50 -18.24 -1.84
C GLU A 33 4.31 -18.88 -1.12
N LYS A 34 4.38 -20.17 -0.78
CA LYS A 34 3.28 -20.88 -0.11
C LYS A 34 3.08 -20.38 1.31
N MET A 35 4.17 -20.00 1.98
CA MET A 35 4.09 -19.38 3.31
C MET A 35 3.40 -18.02 3.23
N LEU A 36 3.78 -17.20 2.24
CA LEU A 36 3.15 -15.90 2.00
C LEU A 36 1.65 -16.06 1.68
N LEU A 37 1.28 -17.01 0.80
CA LEU A 37 -0.11 -17.30 0.47
C LEU A 37 -0.91 -17.75 1.70
N ALA A 38 -0.39 -18.69 2.48
CA ALA A 38 -1.06 -19.18 3.68
C ALA A 38 -1.23 -18.06 4.73
N ALA A 39 -0.22 -17.21 4.91
CA ALA A 39 -0.31 -16.04 5.80
C ALA A 39 -1.36 -15.04 5.31
N THR A 40 -1.39 -14.76 4.00
CA THR A 40 -2.38 -13.89 3.36
C THR A 40 -3.80 -14.41 3.57
N GLN A 41 -4.05 -15.70 3.31
CA GLN A 41 -5.37 -16.31 3.52
C GLN A 41 -5.81 -16.26 4.99
N ARG A 42 -4.88 -16.48 5.93
CA ARG A 42 -5.16 -16.37 7.38
C ARG A 42 -5.49 -14.94 7.78
N ALA A 43 -4.72 -13.95 7.31
CA ALA A 43 -4.98 -12.54 7.58
C ALA A 43 -6.33 -12.11 7.00
N TYR A 44 -6.64 -12.51 5.77
CA TYR A 44 -7.93 -12.23 5.17
C TYR A 44 -9.10 -12.90 5.92
N GLY A 45 -8.91 -14.16 6.34
CA GLY A 45 -9.87 -14.90 7.16
C GLY A 45 -10.08 -14.30 8.55
N ALA A 46 -9.04 -13.68 9.13
CA ALA A 46 -9.12 -12.90 10.36
C ALA A 46 -9.80 -11.53 10.18
N GLY A 47 -10.19 -11.17 8.95
CA GLY A 47 -10.94 -9.94 8.66
C GLY A 47 -10.06 -8.74 8.32
N TYR A 48 -8.75 -8.91 8.18
CA TYR A 48 -7.88 -7.85 7.69
C TYR A 48 -8.16 -7.61 6.21
N ARG A 49 -8.57 -6.38 5.87
CA ARG A 49 -8.89 -5.95 4.50
C ARG A 49 -7.99 -4.83 3.97
N ALA A 50 -7.28 -4.16 4.86
CA ALA A 50 -6.24 -3.19 4.53
C ALA A 50 -4.87 -3.88 4.64
N MET A 51 -4.54 -4.68 3.64
CA MET A 51 -3.29 -5.45 3.57
C MET A 51 -2.90 -5.59 2.10
N ASP A 52 -1.59 -5.63 1.84
CA ASP A 52 -1.00 -5.85 0.52
C ASP A 52 0.13 -6.88 0.64
N ALA A 53 0.33 -7.67 -0.41
CA ALA A 53 1.46 -8.58 -0.52
C ALA A 53 2.36 -8.14 -1.69
N PHE A 54 3.66 -8.01 -1.42
CA PHE A 54 4.65 -7.59 -2.41
C PHE A 54 5.49 -8.80 -2.85
N THR A 55 5.53 -9.04 -4.16
CA THR A 55 6.32 -10.11 -4.76
C THR A 55 7.12 -9.56 -5.95
N PRO A 56 8.36 -10.06 -6.21
CA PRO A 56 9.18 -9.58 -7.32
C PRO A 56 8.69 -10.09 -8.70
N TYR A 57 7.69 -10.96 -8.71
CA TYR A 57 7.06 -11.55 -9.88
C TYR A 57 5.53 -11.57 -9.67
N PRO A 58 4.73 -11.67 -10.75
CA PRO A 58 3.29 -11.82 -10.63
C PRO A 58 2.92 -13.16 -10.00
N ALA A 59 2.13 -13.12 -8.92
CA ALA A 59 1.63 -14.30 -8.22
C ALA A 59 0.09 -14.27 -8.16
N GLU A 60 -0.56 -14.96 -9.09
CA GLU A 60 -2.03 -14.91 -9.23
C GLU A 60 -2.75 -15.47 -7.99
N GLU A 61 -2.23 -16.54 -7.39
CA GLU A 61 -2.85 -17.15 -6.20
C GLU A 61 -2.91 -16.17 -5.01
N ILE A 62 -1.87 -15.34 -4.85
CA ILE A 62 -1.81 -14.32 -3.81
C ILE A 62 -2.79 -13.19 -4.14
N ALA A 63 -2.88 -12.77 -5.40
CA ALA A 63 -3.83 -11.74 -5.84
C ALA A 63 -5.30 -12.16 -5.60
N ASP A 64 -5.62 -13.43 -5.87
CA ASP A 64 -6.94 -14.00 -5.60
C ASP A 64 -7.23 -14.08 -4.09
N ALA A 65 -6.23 -14.45 -3.28
CA ALA A 65 -6.35 -14.49 -1.82
C ALA A 65 -6.56 -13.10 -1.20
N LEU A 66 -5.92 -12.06 -1.75
CA LEU A 66 -6.16 -10.66 -1.37
C LEU A 66 -7.53 -10.15 -1.83
N ARG A 67 -8.13 -10.80 -2.83
CA ARG A 67 -9.47 -10.48 -3.37
C ARG A 67 -9.55 -9.00 -3.73
N PHE A 68 -8.65 -8.56 -4.62
CA PHE A 68 -8.61 -7.18 -5.11
C PHE A 68 -10.01 -6.67 -5.43
N ARG A 69 -10.33 -5.49 -4.88
CA ARG A 69 -11.63 -4.86 -5.09
C ARG A 69 -11.82 -4.65 -6.59
N ARG A 70 -12.97 -5.06 -7.14
CA ARG A 70 -13.28 -4.88 -8.57
C ARG A 70 -12.95 -3.47 -9.01
N THR A 71 -12.02 -3.33 -9.93
CA THR A 71 -11.60 -2.03 -10.46
C THR A 71 -12.65 -1.49 -11.41
N HIS A 72 -13.04 -0.23 -11.27
CA HIS A 72 -13.99 0.45 -12.18
C HIS A 72 -13.37 0.85 -13.53
N VAL A 73 -12.05 0.65 -13.70
CA VAL A 73 -11.29 1.03 -14.90
C VAL A 73 -11.88 0.46 -16.21
N PRO A 74 -12.30 -0.82 -16.31
CA PRO A 74 -12.86 -1.34 -17.55
C PRO A 74 -14.13 -0.63 -18.01
N LEU A 75 -14.99 -0.22 -17.07
CA LEU A 75 -16.22 0.53 -17.36
C LEU A 75 -15.90 1.93 -17.92
N VAL A 76 -14.96 2.64 -17.29
CA VAL A 76 -14.55 3.97 -17.73
C VAL A 76 -13.95 3.90 -19.14
N VAL A 77 -13.06 2.94 -19.39
CA VAL A 77 -12.44 2.74 -20.72
C VAL A 77 -13.50 2.43 -21.77
N LEU A 78 -14.47 1.56 -21.46
CA LEU A 78 -15.56 1.23 -22.38
C LEU A 78 -16.39 2.48 -22.73
N THR A 79 -16.81 3.25 -21.72
CA THR A 79 -17.61 4.46 -21.97
C THR A 79 -16.82 5.52 -22.72
N GLY A 80 -15.54 5.70 -22.41
CA GLY A 80 -14.66 6.65 -23.10
C GLY A 80 -14.44 6.28 -24.55
N GLY A 81 -14.18 5.00 -24.83
CA GLY A 81 -14.04 4.49 -26.21
C GLY A 81 -15.33 4.62 -27.01
N LEU A 82 -16.48 4.33 -26.40
CA LEU A 82 -17.78 4.48 -27.06
C LEU A 82 -18.09 5.95 -27.38
N LEU A 83 -17.92 6.85 -26.41
CA LEU A 83 -18.14 8.29 -26.61
C LEU A 83 -17.15 8.88 -27.62
N GLY A 84 -15.89 8.48 -27.58
CA GLY A 84 -14.87 8.91 -28.54
C GLY A 84 -15.15 8.41 -29.96
N GLY A 85 -15.53 7.13 -30.10
CA GLY A 85 -15.89 6.55 -31.39
C GLY A 85 -17.13 7.21 -32.00
N LEU A 86 -18.17 7.43 -31.19
CA LEU A 86 -19.38 8.14 -31.61
C LEU A 86 -19.10 9.60 -31.95
N GLY A 87 -18.28 10.29 -31.14
CA GLY A 87 -17.89 11.68 -31.38
C GLY A 87 -17.07 11.84 -32.65
N GLY A 88 -16.11 10.95 -32.89
CA GLY A 88 -15.33 10.93 -34.13
C GLY A 88 -16.19 10.65 -35.36
N PHE A 89 -17.13 9.70 -35.27
CA PHE A 89 -18.08 9.41 -36.34
C PHE A 89 -19.03 10.59 -36.63
N ALA A 90 -19.48 11.30 -35.60
CA ALA A 90 -20.35 12.46 -35.77
C ALA A 90 -19.64 13.69 -36.34
N MET A 91 -18.32 13.78 -36.20
CA MET A 91 -17.50 14.86 -36.76
C MET A 91 -17.14 14.64 -38.23
N GLN A 92 -17.23 13.39 -38.71
CA GLN A 92 -16.94 13.00 -40.09
C GLN A 92 -18.06 13.40 -41.04
#